data_AF-A0A9D8WTM3-F1
#
_entry.id   AF-A0A9D8WTM3-F1
#
_cell.length_a   1.000
_cell.length_b   1.000
_cell.length_c   1.000
_cell.angle_alpha   90.00
_cell.angle_beta   90.00
_cell.angle_gamma   90.00
#
_symmetry.space_group_name_H-M   'P 1'
#
loop_
_entity.id
_entity.type
_entity.pdbx_description
1 polymer ?
#
loop_
_entity_poly.entity_id
_entity_poly.type
_entity_poly.pdbx_seq_one_letter_code
_entity_poly.pdbx_strand_id
1 'polypeptide(L)'
;MNGIYFSGNGNTKHCMELFTKATGGRAVSIESPEAITLLQEVSQDNNEIAIGYPTHYSNIPRIVKEFIQNNGKLFSGKKVFIIVTMGLFSGDGAGIGARLLKKQGAKILGGLHLRMPDAIGDVKMLKKPMNENLNIINTTEEKIAQTAASIKNGKYPKDGLFFWNRLAGLFGQRLWFIPTAKKLTTKLNIHSDLCTGCGKCAAGCPTKSITIKDGKPVFTQGHCTICYRCVNSCPARAITLLGTKVLEQCRFDLYKAPAILLAFMLCCAPCFSETAQVQVPDAQKSHVKITITNIKTTDGTIVMSVHDSEKSFNKRIPLETCRLSPEMSTVSCELELVPGEYAFCVFHDTNNDNDLNSNKIGIPKEPFGFSNYEGKSAPGNFKKHKVAVSKPSEEVEIPLFSF
;
A
#
# COMPACT_ATOMS: atom_id res chain seq x y z
N MET A 1 -9.79 19.54 -2.31
CA MET A 1 -8.97 19.93 -1.15
C MET A 1 -7.54 20.00 -1.62
N ASN A 2 -6.87 21.13 -1.39
CA ASN A 2 -5.45 21.26 -1.67
C ASN A 2 -4.62 20.46 -0.66
N GLY A 3 -3.43 20.01 -1.05
CA GLY A 3 -2.60 19.20 -0.18
C GLY A 3 -1.10 19.46 -0.33
N ILE A 4 -0.39 19.34 0.78
CA ILE A 4 1.08 19.32 0.82
C ILE A 4 1.58 17.94 1.24
N TYR A 5 2.74 17.50 0.76
CA TYR A 5 3.24 16.17 1.10
C TYR A 5 4.77 16.04 1.13
N PHE A 6 5.24 15.01 1.82
CA PHE A 6 6.60 14.49 1.66
C PHE A 6 6.54 13.06 1.14
N SER A 7 7.43 12.69 0.21
CA SER A 7 7.49 11.31 -0.29
C SER A 7 8.91 10.86 -0.56
N GLY A 8 9.39 9.82 0.13
CA GLY A 8 10.73 9.27 -0.09
C GLY A 8 10.87 8.58 -1.44
N ASN A 9 9.95 7.65 -1.75
CA ASN A 9 10.01 6.75 -2.90
C ASN A 9 8.85 6.93 -3.90
N GLY A 10 7.97 7.91 -3.70
CA GLY A 10 6.84 8.21 -4.58
C GLY A 10 5.48 7.67 -4.13
N ASN A 11 5.42 6.77 -3.14
CA ASN A 11 4.15 6.21 -2.65
C ASN A 11 3.18 7.29 -2.15
N THR A 12 3.65 8.13 -1.23
CA THR A 12 2.85 9.23 -0.67
C THR A 12 2.49 10.27 -1.72
N LYS A 13 3.41 10.55 -2.65
CA LYS A 13 3.14 11.47 -3.78
C LYS A 13 1.92 11.01 -4.56
N HIS A 14 1.92 9.74 -4.97
CA HIS A 14 0.81 9.15 -5.72
C HIS A 14 -0.51 9.20 -4.95
N CYS A 15 -0.51 8.80 -3.67
CA CYS A 15 -1.71 8.85 -2.83
C CYS A 15 -2.27 10.27 -2.71
N MET A 16 -1.39 11.26 -2.55
CA MET A 16 -1.77 12.66 -2.40
C MET A 16 -2.28 13.24 -3.71
N GLU A 17 -1.64 12.95 -4.84
CA GLU A 17 -2.09 13.39 -6.17
C GLU A 17 -3.49 12.84 -6.49
N LEU A 18 -3.73 11.55 -6.24
CA LEU A 18 -5.05 10.94 -6.41
C LEU A 18 -6.10 11.58 -5.49
N PHE A 19 -5.78 11.73 -4.21
CA PHE A 19 -6.70 12.31 -3.23
C PHE A 19 -7.06 13.76 -3.55
N THR A 20 -6.06 14.60 -3.84
CA THR A 20 -6.32 16.02 -4.14
C THR A 20 -7.10 16.14 -5.44
N LYS A 21 -6.77 15.35 -6.48
CA LYS A 21 -7.53 15.32 -7.73
C LYS A 21 -9.00 14.96 -7.50
N ALA A 22 -9.27 13.89 -6.74
CA ALA A 22 -10.63 13.43 -6.43
C ALA A 22 -11.44 14.43 -5.60
N THR A 23 -10.77 15.31 -4.86
CA THR A 23 -11.40 16.38 -4.06
C THR A 23 -11.31 17.76 -4.72
N GLY A 24 -10.87 17.87 -5.98
CA GLY A 24 -10.82 19.12 -6.74
C GLY A 24 -9.71 20.11 -6.31
N GLY A 25 -8.59 19.61 -5.79
CA GLY A 25 -7.41 20.41 -5.47
C GLY A 25 -6.12 19.87 -6.10
N ARG A 26 -5.00 20.46 -5.71
CA ARG A 26 -3.65 20.07 -6.16
C ARG A 26 -2.77 19.59 -5.00
N ALA A 27 -1.82 18.71 -5.31
CA ALA A 27 -0.83 18.21 -4.37
C ALA A 27 0.54 18.85 -4.65
N VAL A 28 1.20 19.36 -3.61
CA VAL A 28 2.52 20.02 -3.71
C VAL A 28 3.50 19.39 -2.72
N SER A 29 4.74 19.16 -3.14
CA SER A 29 5.76 18.64 -2.23
C SER A 29 6.19 19.73 -1.24
N ILE A 30 6.35 19.39 0.05
CA ILE A 30 6.92 20.31 1.06
C ILE A 30 8.38 20.68 0.77
N GLU A 31 9.03 19.96 -0.14
CA GLU A 31 10.38 20.26 -0.60
C GLU A 31 10.40 21.44 -1.59
N SER A 32 9.25 21.83 -2.14
CA SER A 32 9.15 22.92 -3.11
C SER A 32 8.59 24.20 -2.46
N PRO A 33 9.09 25.40 -2.84
CA PRO A 33 8.62 26.66 -2.27
C PRO A 33 7.12 26.88 -2.41
N GLU A 34 6.51 26.31 -3.46
CA GLU A 34 5.08 26.38 -3.74
C GLU A 34 4.22 25.80 -2.61
N ALA A 35 4.77 24.95 -1.72
CA ALA A 35 4.05 24.48 -0.54
C ALA A 35 3.73 25.60 0.45
N ILE A 36 4.63 26.58 0.59
CA ILE A 36 4.42 27.76 1.42
C ILE A 36 3.38 28.68 0.78
N THR A 37 3.50 28.92 -0.53
CA THR A 37 2.52 29.68 -1.30
C THR A 37 1.12 29.06 -1.16
N LEU A 38 1.00 27.74 -1.32
CA LEU A 38 -0.26 27.02 -1.15
C LEU A 38 -0.85 27.19 0.25
N LEU A 39 -0.02 27.11 1.30
CA LEU A 39 -0.46 27.31 2.68
C LEU A 39 -0.97 28.75 2.94
N GLN A 40 -0.39 29.74 2.26
CA GLN A 40 -0.83 31.14 2.33
C GLN A 40 -2.13 31.35 1.54
N GLU A 41 -2.27 30.75 0.36
CA GLU A 41 -3.46 30.81 -0.52
C GLU A 41 -4.71 30.20 0.13
N VAL A 42 -4.56 29.15 0.94
CA VAL A 42 -5.65 28.52 1.71
C VAL A 42 -6.12 29.52 2.79
N SER A 43 -6.83 30.57 2.40
CA SER A 43 -7.28 31.68 3.25
C SER A 43 -8.53 31.31 4.08
N GLN A 44 -9.06 32.27 4.86
CA GLN A 44 -10.10 32.03 5.88
C GLN A 44 -11.40 31.40 5.33
N ASP A 45 -11.72 31.60 4.04
CA ASP A 45 -12.98 31.12 3.44
C ASP A 45 -12.93 29.64 3.02
N ASN A 46 -11.74 29.10 2.71
CA ASN A 46 -11.52 27.68 2.45
C ASN A 46 -10.29 27.21 3.23
N ASN A 47 -10.48 27.04 4.53
CA ASN A 47 -9.38 26.77 5.48
C ASN A 47 -8.98 25.28 5.54
N GLU A 48 -9.40 24.45 4.60
CA GLU A 48 -9.12 23.02 4.58
C GLU A 48 -7.86 22.68 3.77
N ILE A 49 -6.95 21.91 4.37
CA ILE A 49 -5.74 21.42 3.71
C ILE A 49 -5.42 19.98 4.10
N ALA A 50 -4.96 19.19 3.13
CA ALA A 50 -4.40 17.87 3.39
C ALA A 50 -2.89 17.92 3.62
N ILE A 51 -2.38 17.09 4.52
CA ILE A 51 -0.94 16.86 4.69
C ILE A 51 -0.63 15.37 4.59
N GLY A 52 0.26 15.01 3.67
CA GLY A 52 0.66 13.64 3.36
C GLY A 52 2.08 13.30 3.76
N TYR A 53 2.33 12.19 4.45
CA TYR A 53 3.69 11.71 4.72
C TYR A 53 3.77 10.20 4.96
N PRO A 54 4.93 9.54 4.71
CA PRO A 54 5.15 8.16 5.16
C PRO A 54 5.34 8.09 6.67
N THR A 55 4.99 6.97 7.30
CA THR A 55 5.31 6.72 8.71
C THR A 55 6.68 6.05 8.85
N HIS A 56 7.51 6.50 9.79
CA HIS A 56 8.79 5.88 10.14
C HIS A 56 8.72 5.38 11.59
N TYR A 57 8.61 4.06 11.79
CA TYR A 57 8.44 3.43 13.12
C TYR A 57 7.29 4.03 13.94
N SER A 58 6.09 4.07 13.35
CA SER A 58 4.91 4.75 13.92
C SER A 58 5.16 6.22 14.26
N ASN A 59 6.08 6.91 13.58
CA ASN A 59 6.43 8.30 13.84
C ASN A 59 6.42 9.14 12.55
N ILE A 60 6.32 10.46 12.72
CA ILE A 60 6.39 11.42 11.62
C ILE A 60 7.85 11.56 11.14
N PRO A 61 8.12 11.64 9.82
CA PRO A 61 9.47 11.88 9.32
C PRO A 61 9.99 13.23 9.83
N ARG A 62 11.29 13.27 10.13
CA ARG A 62 11.94 14.47 10.67
C ARG A 62 11.69 15.71 9.80
N ILE A 63 11.83 15.58 8.48
CA ILE A 63 11.61 16.69 7.55
C ILE A 63 10.20 17.27 7.64
N VAL A 64 9.18 16.43 7.83
CA VAL A 64 7.79 16.89 7.98
C VAL A 64 7.59 17.55 9.34
N LYS A 65 8.17 16.98 10.40
CA LYS A 65 8.15 17.59 11.73
C LYS A 65 8.76 18.99 11.70
N GLU A 66 9.95 19.14 11.13
CA GLU A 66 10.66 20.42 11.01
C GLU A 66 9.85 21.41 10.14
N PHE A 67 9.29 20.95 9.02
CA PHE A 67 8.44 21.78 8.17
C PHE A 67 7.23 22.33 8.94
N ILE A 68 6.52 21.51 9.71
CA ILE A 68 5.36 21.95 10.50
C ILE A 68 5.79 22.94 11.59
N GLN A 69 6.92 22.69 12.27
CA GLN A 69 7.40 23.57 13.34
C GLN A 69 7.87 24.92 12.82
N ASN A 70 8.60 24.95 11.72
CA ASN A 70 9.14 26.18 11.12
C ASN A 70 8.03 27.04 10.50
N ASN A 71 6.93 26.42 10.07
CA ASN A 71 5.81 27.10 9.41
C ASN A 71 4.53 27.11 10.27
N GLY A 72 4.65 26.97 11.60
CA GLY A 72 3.52 26.79 12.50
C GLY A 72 2.41 27.84 12.37
N LYS A 73 2.78 29.12 12.20
CA LYS A 73 1.82 30.23 11.97
C LYS A 73 0.93 30.01 10.75
N LEU A 74 1.44 29.36 9.71
CA LEU A 74 0.70 29.00 8.51
C LEU A 74 -0.26 27.82 8.72
N PHE A 75 -0.31 27.19 9.90
CA PHE A 75 -1.30 26.14 10.20
C PHE A 75 -2.38 26.62 11.17
N SER A 76 -2.16 27.75 11.86
CA SER A 76 -3.09 28.29 12.84
C SER A 76 -4.45 28.58 12.22
N GLY A 77 -5.53 28.09 12.86
CA GLY A 77 -6.91 28.27 12.39
C GLY A 77 -7.32 27.39 11.21
N LYS A 78 -6.38 26.70 10.55
CA LYS A 78 -6.68 25.81 9.42
C LYS A 78 -7.23 24.46 9.88
N LYS A 79 -8.11 23.89 9.07
CA LYS A 79 -8.66 22.55 9.20
C LYS A 79 -7.77 21.58 8.42
N VAL A 80 -7.07 20.69 9.11
CA VAL A 80 -6.07 19.80 8.51
C VAL A 80 -6.55 18.36 8.47
N PHE A 81 -6.53 17.76 7.28
CA PHE A 81 -6.73 16.34 7.06
C PHE A 81 -5.38 15.64 6.87
N ILE A 82 -5.13 14.55 7.59
CA ILE A 82 -3.80 13.91 7.62
C ILE A 82 -3.85 12.57 6.87
N ILE A 83 -2.98 12.42 5.86
CA ILE A 83 -2.83 11.19 5.09
C ILE A 83 -1.48 10.57 5.40
N VAL A 84 -1.48 9.31 5.82
CA VAL A 84 -0.25 8.59 6.19
C VAL A 84 -0.12 7.33 5.36
N THR A 85 1.01 7.17 4.66
CA THR A 85 1.33 5.92 3.97
C THR A 85 2.20 5.01 4.84
N MET A 86 1.92 3.70 4.83
CA MET A 86 2.62 2.70 5.64
C MET A 86 2.84 1.39 4.87
N GLY A 87 3.92 0.65 5.18
CA GLY A 87 4.14 -0.69 4.64
C GLY A 87 3.27 -1.75 5.32
N LEU A 88 3.26 -1.77 6.66
CA LEU A 88 2.55 -2.77 7.45
C LEU A 88 1.65 -2.14 8.52
N PHE A 89 2.25 -1.34 9.40
CA PHE A 89 1.61 -0.79 10.58
C PHE A 89 2.06 0.66 10.81
N SER A 90 1.11 1.51 11.21
CA SER A 90 1.35 2.94 11.48
C SER A 90 1.05 3.32 12.92
N GLY A 91 0.24 2.55 13.66
CA GLY A 91 -0.17 2.92 15.02
C GLY A 91 -0.91 4.26 15.03
N ASP A 92 -0.37 5.27 15.71
CA ASP A 92 -0.88 6.64 15.69
C ASP A 92 -0.07 7.58 14.79
N GLY A 93 0.47 7.11 13.66
CA GLY A 93 1.22 7.96 12.73
C GLY A 93 0.49 9.25 12.33
N ALA A 94 -0.84 9.18 12.13
CA ALA A 94 -1.67 10.39 11.95
C ALA A 94 -1.87 11.15 13.26
N GLY A 95 -2.07 10.45 14.39
CA GLY A 95 -2.23 11.04 15.72
C GLY A 95 -1.01 11.86 16.20
N ILE A 96 0.20 11.47 15.84
CA ILE A 96 1.42 12.25 16.12
C ILE A 96 1.41 13.57 15.37
N GLY A 97 1.19 13.51 14.05
CA GLY A 97 1.05 14.71 13.23
C GLY A 97 -0.08 15.60 13.74
N ALA A 98 -1.23 15.01 14.08
CA ALA A 98 -2.38 15.71 14.63
C ALA A 98 -2.01 16.48 15.91
N ARG A 99 -1.29 15.85 16.85
CA ARG A 99 -0.85 16.53 18.08
C ARG A 99 0.16 17.64 17.80
N LEU A 100 1.06 17.45 16.83
CA LEU A 100 2.02 18.48 16.43
C LEU A 100 1.32 19.69 15.79
N LEU A 101 0.39 19.46 14.88
CA LEU A 101 -0.40 20.48 14.19
C LEU A 101 -1.36 21.21 15.15
N LYS A 102 -1.99 20.50 16.09
CA LYS A 102 -2.80 21.13 17.16
C LYS A 102 -1.98 22.10 18.00
N LYS A 103 -0.71 21.78 18.30
CA LYS A 103 0.20 22.71 18.99
C LYS A 103 0.49 23.98 18.17
N GLN A 104 0.32 23.93 16.85
CA GLN A 104 0.44 25.09 15.95
C GLN A 104 -0.91 25.81 15.72
N GLY A 105 -1.97 25.46 16.45
CA GLY A 105 -3.29 26.11 16.35
C GLY A 105 -4.20 25.53 15.25
N ALA A 106 -3.84 24.40 14.63
CA ALA A 106 -4.68 23.77 13.62
C ALA A 106 -5.84 22.96 14.24
N LYS A 107 -6.96 22.90 13.52
CA LYS A 107 -8.11 22.02 13.79
C LYS A 107 -7.94 20.73 12.97
N ILE A 108 -8.07 19.56 13.57
CA ILE A 108 -7.83 18.28 12.86
C ILE A 108 -9.16 17.69 12.36
N LEU A 109 -9.30 17.59 11.04
CA LEU A 109 -10.49 17.02 10.40
C LEU A 109 -10.53 15.51 10.52
N GLY A 110 -9.39 14.85 10.32
CA GLY A 110 -9.33 13.40 10.30
C GLY A 110 -7.94 12.86 10.02
N GLY A 111 -7.86 11.54 9.98
CA GLY A 111 -6.67 10.76 9.67
C GLY A 111 -7.04 9.62 8.74
N LEU A 112 -6.21 9.38 7.73
CA LEU A 112 -6.34 8.29 6.77
C LEU A 112 -5.02 7.54 6.69
N HIS A 113 -5.03 6.24 6.98
CA HIS A 113 -3.85 5.39 6.83
C HIS A 113 -4.00 4.54 5.57
N LEU A 114 -2.99 4.60 4.71
CA LEU A 114 -2.96 3.95 3.40
C LEU A 114 -1.80 2.96 3.35
N ARG A 115 -2.06 1.71 2.95
CA ARG A 115 -1.01 0.69 2.80
C ARG A 115 -0.34 0.87 1.44
N MET A 116 0.97 0.86 1.40
CA MET A 116 1.72 0.97 0.15
C MET A 116 2.89 -0.03 0.16
N PRO A 117 3.43 -0.42 -1.01
CA PRO A 117 4.64 -1.23 -1.07
C PRO A 117 5.77 -0.62 -0.23
N ASP A 118 6.53 -1.47 0.47
CA ASP A 118 7.50 -1.01 1.45
C ASP A 118 8.70 -0.31 0.78
N ALA A 119 9.13 0.84 1.33
CA ALA A 119 10.22 1.65 0.78
C ALA A 119 11.64 1.11 1.09
N ILE A 120 11.77 0.12 1.96
CA ILE A 120 13.03 -0.46 2.45
C ILE A 120 13.52 -1.50 1.44
N GLY A 121 14.48 -1.12 0.61
CA GLY A 121 15.03 -1.97 -0.46
C GLY A 121 16.08 -3.00 -0.02
N ASP A 122 16.58 -2.92 1.20
CA ASP A 122 17.74 -3.68 1.69
C ASP A 122 17.42 -4.71 2.79
N VAL A 123 16.14 -5.06 2.96
CA VAL A 123 15.69 -6.06 3.95
C VAL A 123 14.77 -7.08 3.28
N LYS A 124 15.22 -8.34 3.19
CA LYS A 124 14.53 -9.43 2.47
C LYS A 124 13.12 -9.69 3.01
N MET A 125 12.95 -9.68 4.33
CA MET A 125 11.68 -10.01 4.99
C MET A 125 10.55 -9.01 4.69
N LEU A 126 10.88 -7.82 4.19
CA LEU A 126 9.90 -6.78 3.86
C LEU A 126 9.47 -6.83 2.39
N LYS A 127 10.09 -7.69 1.57
CA LYS A 127 9.83 -7.74 0.13
C LYS A 127 8.61 -8.60 -0.16
N LYS A 128 7.82 -8.15 -1.12
CA LYS A 128 6.61 -8.79 -1.60
C LYS A 128 6.72 -8.97 -3.11
N PRO A 129 6.14 -10.03 -3.68
CA PRO A 129 6.01 -10.18 -5.12
C PRO A 129 5.32 -8.97 -5.78
N MET A 130 5.61 -8.74 -7.05
CA MET A 130 5.09 -7.59 -7.81
C MET A 130 3.55 -7.55 -7.82
N ASN A 131 2.90 -8.68 -8.08
CA ASN A 131 1.43 -8.78 -8.06
C ASN A 131 0.83 -8.41 -6.69
N GLU A 132 1.46 -8.83 -5.58
CA GLU A 132 1.02 -8.46 -4.24
C GLU A 132 1.17 -6.94 -4.01
N ASN A 133 2.25 -6.33 -4.48
CA ASN A 133 2.43 -4.88 -4.42
C ASN A 133 1.38 -4.13 -5.27
N LEU A 134 1.04 -4.63 -6.46
CA LEU A 134 -0.01 -4.06 -7.31
C LEU A 134 -1.39 -4.16 -6.65
N ASN A 135 -1.73 -5.28 -6.02
CA ASN A 135 -2.97 -5.42 -5.27
C ASN A 135 -3.06 -4.43 -4.10
N ILE A 136 -1.96 -4.25 -3.35
CA ILE A 136 -1.88 -3.24 -2.28
C ILE A 136 -2.15 -1.82 -2.82
N ILE A 137 -1.62 -1.51 -4.01
CA ILE A 137 -1.83 -0.22 -4.68
C ILE A 137 -3.32 -0.08 -5.05
N ASN A 138 -3.90 -1.06 -5.75
CA ASN A 138 -5.29 -1.01 -6.21
C ASN A 138 -6.28 -0.81 -5.04
N THR A 139 -6.18 -1.63 -3.98
CA THR A 139 -7.01 -1.47 -2.77
C THR A 139 -6.84 -0.09 -2.12
N THR A 140 -5.65 0.48 -2.19
CA THR A 140 -5.37 1.81 -1.65
C THR A 140 -5.98 2.92 -2.50
N GLU A 141 -5.95 2.79 -3.82
CA GLU A 141 -6.61 3.72 -4.73
C GLU A 141 -8.14 3.71 -4.52
N GLU A 142 -8.74 2.54 -4.35
CA GLU A 142 -10.16 2.39 -3.99
C GLU A 142 -10.48 3.08 -2.65
N LYS A 143 -9.67 2.83 -1.62
CA LYS A 143 -9.84 3.49 -0.29
C LYS A 143 -9.72 5.01 -0.40
N ILE A 144 -8.82 5.53 -1.24
CA ILE A 144 -8.70 6.98 -1.51
C ILE A 144 -9.99 7.50 -2.17
N ALA A 145 -10.51 6.82 -3.19
CA ALA A 145 -11.72 7.22 -3.89
C ALA A 145 -12.94 7.27 -2.95
N GLN A 146 -13.15 6.22 -2.15
CA GLN A 146 -14.20 6.14 -1.14
C GLN A 146 -14.07 7.25 -0.08
N THR A 147 -12.84 7.53 0.37
CA THR A 147 -12.58 8.61 1.34
C THR A 147 -12.89 9.98 0.74
N ALA A 148 -12.46 10.23 -0.51
CA ALA A 148 -12.74 11.48 -1.20
C ALA A 148 -14.26 11.70 -1.37
N ALA A 149 -15.02 10.65 -1.69
CA ALA A 149 -16.48 10.71 -1.75
C ALA A 149 -17.11 11.00 -0.37
N SER A 150 -16.63 10.34 0.69
CA SER A 150 -17.13 10.53 2.06
C SER A 150 -16.90 11.94 2.58
N ILE A 151 -15.74 12.54 2.26
CA ILE A 151 -15.37 13.89 2.69
C ILE A 151 -16.27 14.96 2.06
N LYS A 152 -16.80 14.75 0.84
CA LYS A 152 -17.80 15.66 0.24
C LYS A 152 -19.05 15.79 1.11
N ASN A 153 -19.36 14.75 1.90
CA ASN A 153 -20.48 14.73 2.85
C ASN A 153 -20.04 15.10 4.29
N GLY A 154 -18.86 15.70 4.47
CA GLY A 154 -18.32 16.07 5.78
C GLY A 154 -17.88 14.89 6.66
N LYS A 155 -17.84 13.66 6.11
CA LYS A 155 -17.42 12.45 6.84
C LYS A 155 -15.93 12.20 6.64
N TYR A 156 -15.17 12.42 7.72
CA TYR A 156 -13.72 12.26 7.73
C TYR A 156 -13.31 10.99 8.52
N PRO A 157 -12.48 10.10 7.95
CA PRO A 157 -11.93 8.97 8.70
C PRO A 157 -11.04 9.45 9.85
N LYS A 158 -10.88 8.60 10.86
CA LYS A 158 -10.15 8.91 12.10
C LYS A 158 -9.00 7.94 12.37
N ASP A 159 -8.44 7.36 11.31
CA ASP A 159 -7.35 6.39 11.39
C ASP A 159 -6.18 6.96 12.20
N GLY A 160 -5.71 6.20 13.19
CA GLY A 160 -4.59 6.61 14.04
C GLY A 160 -4.87 7.75 15.02
N LEU A 161 -6.12 8.24 15.15
CA LEU A 161 -6.45 9.37 16.04
C LEU A 161 -6.97 8.96 17.43
N PHE A 162 -7.46 7.73 17.60
CA PHE A 162 -7.95 7.23 18.88
C PHE A 162 -6.83 6.95 19.91
N PHE A 163 -7.22 6.91 21.19
CA PHE A 163 -6.32 6.63 22.30
C PHE A 163 -5.62 5.27 22.17
N TRP A 164 -6.34 4.21 21.78
CA TRP A 164 -5.77 2.88 21.59
C TRP A 164 -4.70 2.84 20.49
N ASN A 165 -4.86 3.63 19.42
CA ASN A 165 -3.84 3.77 18.39
C ASN A 165 -2.55 4.38 18.94
N ARG A 166 -2.69 5.34 19.86
CA ARG A 166 -1.54 5.96 20.55
C ARG A 166 -0.79 4.93 21.36
N LEU A 167 -1.49 4.10 22.13
CA LEU A 167 -0.86 3.02 22.89
C LEU A 167 -0.18 2.01 21.96
N ALA A 168 -0.87 1.55 20.92
CA ALA A 168 -0.34 0.60 19.95
C ALA A 168 0.91 1.14 19.22
N GLY A 169 0.88 2.39 18.76
CA GLY A 169 2.04 3.02 18.12
C GLY A 169 3.17 3.33 19.09
N LEU A 170 2.88 3.63 20.37
CA LEU A 170 3.91 3.91 21.38
C LEU A 170 4.62 2.64 21.82
N PHE A 171 3.86 1.67 22.34
CA PHE A 171 4.38 0.44 22.94
C PHE A 171 4.69 -0.65 21.92
N GLY A 172 4.03 -0.65 20.75
CA GLY A 172 4.28 -1.65 19.70
C GLY A 172 5.46 -1.31 18.78
N GLN A 173 5.82 -0.02 18.64
CA GLN A 173 6.93 0.38 17.78
C GLN A 173 7.82 1.48 18.39
N ARG A 174 7.29 2.67 18.65
CA ARG A 174 8.14 3.85 18.92
C ARG A 174 9.14 3.64 20.05
N LEU A 175 8.72 3.12 21.22
CA LEU A 175 9.63 2.92 22.35
C LEU A 175 10.79 1.96 22.00
N TRP A 176 10.49 0.88 21.28
CA TRP A 176 11.48 -0.13 20.88
C TRP A 176 12.43 0.36 19.79
N PHE A 177 11.94 1.18 18.86
CA PHE A 177 12.70 1.60 17.68
C PHE A 177 13.32 3.00 17.81
N ILE A 178 13.17 3.73 18.91
CA ILE A 178 13.86 5.02 19.14
C ILE A 178 15.40 4.90 18.99
N PRO A 179 16.09 3.95 19.65
CA PRO A 179 17.54 3.83 19.52
C PRO A 179 17.96 3.50 18.08
N THR A 180 17.22 2.59 17.44
CA THR A 180 17.42 2.21 16.05
C THR A 180 17.25 3.42 15.12
N ALA A 181 16.14 4.14 15.22
CA ALA A 181 15.89 5.33 14.41
C ALA A 181 17.00 6.38 14.59
N LYS A 182 17.45 6.63 15.83
CA LYS A 182 18.57 7.55 16.10
C LYS A 182 19.87 7.08 15.45
N LYS A 183 20.16 5.78 15.46
CA LYS A 183 21.34 5.21 14.81
C LYS A 183 21.29 5.36 13.28
N LEU A 184 20.11 5.19 12.68
CA LEU A 184 19.95 5.31 11.22
C LEU A 184 20.05 6.75 10.71
N THR A 185 19.89 7.77 11.55
CA THR A 185 20.15 9.17 11.13
C THR A 185 21.63 9.50 11.04
N THR A 186 22.51 8.71 11.68
CA THR A 186 23.96 8.91 11.69
C THR A 186 24.72 7.84 10.93
N LYS A 187 24.06 6.75 10.51
CA LYS A 187 24.67 5.64 9.79
C LYS A 187 23.98 5.42 8.45
N LEU A 188 24.69 5.75 7.36
CA LEU A 188 24.36 5.40 5.98
C LEU A 188 25.59 4.74 5.38
N ASN A 189 25.45 3.54 4.83
CA ASN A 189 26.59 2.83 4.24
C ASN A 189 26.64 3.14 2.74
N ILE A 190 27.80 3.60 2.28
CA ILE A 190 28.09 3.85 0.87
C ILE A 190 29.23 2.91 0.48
N HIS A 191 28.94 1.97 -0.41
CA HIS A 191 29.88 0.98 -0.94
C HIS A 191 30.72 1.61 -2.05
N SER A 192 31.98 1.96 -1.73
CA SER A 192 32.86 2.74 -2.62
C SER A 192 33.27 2.01 -3.88
N ASP A 193 33.36 0.68 -3.79
CA ASP A 193 33.60 -0.31 -4.84
C ASP A 193 32.47 -0.35 -5.88
N LEU A 194 31.22 -0.20 -5.44
CA LEU A 194 30.06 -0.12 -6.34
C LEU A 194 29.79 1.30 -6.85
N CYS A 195 30.22 2.32 -6.10
CA CYS A 195 29.82 3.70 -6.36
C CYS A 195 30.48 4.28 -7.63
N THR A 196 29.65 4.66 -8.61
CA THR A 196 30.11 5.30 -9.86
C THR A 196 30.37 6.81 -9.75
N GLY A 197 30.08 7.44 -8.60
CA GLY A 197 30.25 8.90 -8.44
C GLY A 197 29.16 9.76 -9.11
N CYS A 198 28.08 9.16 -9.65
CA CYS A 198 27.08 9.86 -10.47
C CYS A 198 26.26 10.99 -9.79
N GLY A 199 26.43 11.25 -8.49
CA GLY A 199 25.79 12.39 -7.82
C GLY A 199 24.29 12.28 -7.50
N LYS A 200 23.55 11.31 -8.06
CA LYS A 200 22.07 11.22 -7.91
C LYS A 200 21.58 11.19 -6.46
N CYS A 201 22.33 10.53 -5.56
CA CYS A 201 21.98 10.45 -4.14
C CYS A 201 22.10 11.80 -3.43
N ALA A 202 23.09 12.63 -3.79
CA ALA A 202 23.27 13.98 -3.26
C ALA A 202 22.19 14.92 -3.83
N ALA A 203 22.00 14.91 -5.14
CA ALA A 203 21.01 15.75 -5.83
C ALA A 203 19.58 15.51 -5.32
N GLY A 204 19.22 14.25 -5.04
CA GLY A 204 17.90 13.90 -4.54
C GLY A 204 17.73 14.02 -3.02
N CYS A 205 18.77 14.35 -2.24
CA CYS A 205 18.70 14.31 -0.78
C CYS A 205 17.93 15.52 -0.21
N PRO A 206 16.72 15.34 0.36
CA PRO A 206 15.89 16.47 0.78
C PRO A 206 16.44 17.22 1.99
N THR A 207 17.33 16.57 2.75
CA THR A 207 17.95 17.13 3.96
C THR A 207 19.40 17.56 3.71
N LYS A 208 19.87 17.48 2.46
CA LYS A 208 21.28 17.75 2.08
C LYS A 208 22.30 16.97 2.93
N SER A 209 21.91 15.80 3.44
CA SER A 209 22.77 14.92 4.25
C SER A 209 23.84 14.21 3.40
N ILE A 210 23.77 14.29 2.07
CA ILE A 210 24.77 13.72 1.16
C ILE A 210 25.25 14.85 0.25
N THR A 211 26.56 15.02 0.17
CA THR A 211 27.23 15.97 -0.73
C THR A 211 28.23 15.21 -1.61
N ILE A 212 28.69 15.81 -2.71
CA ILE A 212 29.75 15.22 -3.54
C ILE A 212 31.06 15.94 -3.22
N LYS A 213 32.09 15.17 -2.86
CA LYS A 213 33.47 15.65 -2.70
C LYS A 213 34.39 14.70 -3.46
N ASP A 214 35.30 15.24 -4.25
CA ASP A 214 36.27 14.47 -5.04
C ASP A 214 35.61 13.36 -5.89
N GLY A 215 34.47 13.68 -6.50
CA GLY A 215 33.70 12.76 -7.34
C GLY A 215 32.97 11.63 -6.59
N LYS A 216 32.98 11.62 -5.25
CA LYS A 216 32.33 10.59 -4.42
C LYS A 216 31.34 11.19 -3.42
N PRO A 217 30.28 10.45 -3.06
CA PRO A 217 29.31 10.93 -2.08
C PRO A 217 29.84 10.85 -0.65
N VAL A 218 29.69 11.95 0.08
CA VAL A 218 30.06 12.09 1.49
C VAL A 218 28.79 12.32 2.31
N PHE A 219 28.55 11.45 3.29
CA PHE A 219 27.40 11.52 4.18
C PHE A 219 27.71 12.37 5.41
N THR A 220 26.93 13.43 5.62
CA THR A 220 26.95 14.26 6.83
C THR A 220 25.95 13.69 7.84
N GLN A 221 26.46 13.26 8.98
CA GLN A 221 25.67 12.59 10.00
C GLN A 221 24.65 13.54 10.65
N GLY A 222 23.55 12.97 11.13
CA GLY A 222 22.66 13.65 12.05
C GLY A 222 21.56 14.47 11.38
N HIS A 223 21.53 14.63 10.06
CA HIS A 223 20.44 15.34 9.34
C HIS A 223 19.53 14.42 8.51
N CYS A 224 19.89 13.14 8.37
CA CYS A 224 19.13 12.20 7.55
C CYS A 224 17.72 11.97 8.10
N THR A 225 16.70 12.07 7.24
CA THR A 225 15.30 11.78 7.61
C THR A 225 14.88 10.32 7.37
N ILE A 226 15.81 9.43 6.98
CA ILE A 226 15.57 7.98 6.79
C ILE A 226 14.50 7.69 5.73
N CYS A 227 14.41 8.52 4.68
CA CYS A 227 13.38 8.39 3.64
C CYS A 227 13.67 7.33 2.56
N TYR A 228 14.83 6.66 2.62
CA TYR A 228 15.25 5.66 1.65
C TYR A 228 15.41 6.13 0.19
N ARG A 229 15.24 7.43 -0.12
CA ARG A 229 15.36 7.95 -1.48
C ARG A 229 16.72 7.66 -2.11
N CYS A 230 17.82 7.88 -1.37
CA CYS A 230 19.17 7.62 -1.88
C CYS A 230 19.39 6.13 -2.21
N VAL A 231 18.88 5.22 -1.38
CA VAL A 231 18.92 3.77 -1.62
C VAL A 231 18.14 3.41 -2.89
N ASN A 232 16.91 3.92 -3.01
CA ASN A 232 16.02 3.59 -4.11
C ASN A 232 16.37 4.27 -5.45
N SER A 233 17.16 5.35 -5.44
CA SER A 233 17.55 6.10 -6.64
C SER A 233 18.99 5.84 -7.10
N CYS A 234 19.82 5.13 -6.32
CA CYS A 234 21.21 4.86 -6.71
C CYS A 234 21.27 3.79 -7.81
N PRO A 235 21.65 4.12 -9.07
CA PRO A 235 21.63 3.14 -10.17
C PRO A 235 22.61 1.98 -9.93
N ALA A 236 23.74 2.26 -9.29
CA ALA A 236 24.74 1.25 -8.93
C ALA A 236 24.40 0.46 -7.65
N ARG A 237 23.25 0.73 -7.01
CA ARG A 237 22.83 0.07 -5.76
C ARG A 237 23.88 0.12 -4.63
N ALA A 238 24.70 1.17 -4.65
CA ALA A 238 25.86 1.34 -3.78
C ALA A 238 25.54 1.88 -2.38
N ILE A 239 24.26 2.01 -2.00
CA ILE A 239 23.85 2.65 -0.74
C ILE A 239 22.89 1.72 0.01
N THR A 240 23.20 1.42 1.27
CA THR A 240 22.32 0.69 2.19
C THR A 240 22.16 1.44 3.50
N LEU A 241 21.09 1.12 4.24
CA LEU A 241 20.78 1.75 5.52
C LEU A 241 20.57 0.72 6.64
N LEU A 242 19.74 -0.30 6.40
CA LEU A 242 19.48 -1.39 7.35
C LEU A 242 20.27 -2.65 7.00
N GLY A 243 20.34 -3.00 5.72
CA GLY A 243 20.94 -4.22 5.23
C GLY A 243 22.38 -4.06 4.75
N THR A 244 22.93 -5.16 4.24
CA THR A 244 24.27 -5.20 3.64
C THR A 244 24.24 -4.99 2.12
N LYS A 245 23.13 -5.31 1.46
CA LYS A 245 22.92 -5.13 0.01
C LYS A 245 21.51 -4.66 -0.31
N VAL A 246 21.36 -3.90 -1.40
CA VAL A 246 20.05 -3.56 -1.96
C VAL A 246 19.52 -4.77 -2.72
N LEU A 247 18.37 -5.29 -2.29
CA LEU A 247 17.69 -6.42 -2.92
C LEU A 247 16.76 -5.92 -4.03
N GLU A 248 16.09 -4.80 -3.80
CA GLU A 248 15.13 -4.20 -4.72
C GLU A 248 15.15 -2.67 -4.55
N GLN A 249 14.96 -1.92 -5.63
CA GLN A 249 14.72 -0.48 -5.55
C GLN A 249 13.23 -0.23 -5.53
N CYS A 250 12.69 0.20 -4.39
CA CYS A 250 11.26 0.27 -4.16
C CYS A 250 10.69 1.63 -4.58
N ARG A 251 10.90 2.04 -5.83
CA ARG A 251 10.35 3.30 -6.37
C ARG A 251 8.97 3.07 -6.95
N PHE A 252 8.06 4.02 -6.69
CA PHE A 252 6.67 3.88 -7.11
C PHE A 252 6.50 3.90 -8.65
N ASP A 253 7.37 4.59 -9.39
CA ASP A 253 7.34 4.62 -10.86
C ASP A 253 7.52 3.24 -11.50
N LEU A 254 8.12 2.28 -10.79
CA LEU A 254 8.29 0.92 -11.26
C LEU A 254 6.97 0.13 -11.31
N TYR A 255 5.95 0.55 -10.55
CA TYR A 255 4.61 -0.05 -10.61
C TYR A 255 3.75 0.51 -11.73
N LYS A 256 4.18 1.63 -12.34
CA LYS A 256 3.48 2.30 -13.46
C LYS A 256 4.04 1.93 -14.83
N ALA A 257 5.16 1.21 -14.88
CA ALA A 257 5.74 0.78 -16.13
C ALA A 257 4.80 -0.24 -16.81
N PRO A 258 4.48 -0.09 -18.11
CA PRO A 258 3.77 -1.14 -18.84
C PRO A 258 4.59 -2.44 -18.74
N ALA A 259 3.92 -3.60 -18.69
CA ALA A 259 4.55 -4.91 -18.47
C ALA A 259 5.78 -5.17 -19.38
N ILE A 260 5.80 -4.55 -20.57
CA ILE A 260 6.87 -4.61 -21.57
C ILE A 260 8.19 -3.95 -21.09
N LEU A 261 8.14 -2.90 -20.24
CA LEU A 261 9.32 -2.17 -19.78
C LEU A 261 10.02 -2.82 -18.57
N LEU A 262 9.27 -3.58 -17.77
CA LEU A 262 9.79 -4.30 -16.59
C LEU A 262 10.77 -5.41 -16.98
N ALA A 263 10.54 -6.07 -18.13
CA ALA A 263 11.46 -7.04 -18.71
C ALA A 263 12.79 -6.41 -19.15
N PHE A 264 12.77 -5.15 -19.62
CA PHE A 264 13.98 -4.43 -20.06
C PHE A 264 14.83 -3.91 -18.89
N MET A 265 14.21 -3.42 -17.80
CA MET A 265 14.95 -2.85 -16.66
C MET A 265 15.66 -3.89 -15.78
N LEU A 266 15.25 -5.16 -15.82
CA LEU A 266 15.93 -6.25 -15.11
C LEU A 266 17.22 -6.74 -15.82
N CYS A 267 17.41 -6.39 -17.10
CA CYS A 267 18.53 -6.88 -17.92
C CYS A 267 19.71 -5.91 -18.08
N CYS A 268 19.70 -4.72 -17.49
CA CYS A 268 20.84 -3.79 -17.61
C CYS A 268 21.87 -3.98 -16.48
N ALA A 269 22.66 -5.04 -16.59
CA ALA A 269 24.06 -5.07 -16.15
C ALA A 269 24.95 -5.28 -17.40
N PRO A 270 26.12 -4.63 -17.51
CA PRO A 270 26.87 -4.57 -18.76
C PRO A 270 27.70 -5.85 -19.00
N CYS A 271 27.99 -6.07 -20.29
CA CYS A 271 28.97 -6.98 -20.92
C CYS A 271 28.54 -8.42 -21.31
N PHE A 272 28.47 -8.61 -22.65
CA PHE A 272 28.80 -9.77 -23.50
C PHE A 272 28.13 -11.14 -23.17
N SER A 273 27.66 -11.95 -24.09
CA SER A 273 27.68 -12.00 -25.56
C SER A 273 26.34 -12.53 -26.05
N GLU A 274 26.10 -12.46 -27.36
CA GLU A 274 25.08 -13.24 -28.05
C GLU A 274 25.07 -14.70 -27.57
N THR A 275 23.89 -15.22 -27.22
CA THR A 275 23.24 -16.35 -27.91
C THR A 275 21.96 -16.79 -27.19
N ALA A 276 21.01 -17.26 -28.00
CA ALA A 276 19.78 -17.99 -27.68
C ALA A 276 18.61 -17.23 -27.02
N GLN A 277 17.68 -16.79 -27.86
CA GLN A 277 16.29 -16.57 -27.45
C GLN A 277 15.67 -17.91 -27.02
N VAL A 278 15.29 -18.03 -25.75
CA VAL A 278 14.38 -19.08 -25.29
C VAL A 278 12.97 -18.48 -25.30
N GLN A 279 12.14 -18.95 -26.23
CA GLN A 279 10.69 -18.73 -26.20
C GLN A 279 10.10 -19.58 -25.05
N VAL A 280 9.39 -18.94 -24.12
CA VAL A 280 8.54 -19.64 -23.16
C VAL A 280 7.20 -19.93 -23.87
N PRO A 281 6.66 -21.17 -23.83
CA PRO A 281 5.40 -21.47 -24.51
C PRO A 281 4.23 -20.73 -23.85
N ASP A 282 3.30 -20.25 -24.68
CA ASP A 282 2.02 -19.70 -24.24
C ASP A 282 1.20 -20.83 -23.60
N ALA A 283 0.92 -20.73 -22.30
CA ALA A 283 0.14 -21.75 -21.59
C ALA A 283 -1.33 -21.58 -21.95
N GLN A 284 -1.88 -22.54 -22.70
CA GLN A 284 -3.30 -22.59 -23.07
C GLN A 284 -4.18 -22.56 -21.81
N LYS A 285 -5.07 -21.56 -21.71
CA LYS A 285 -6.00 -21.39 -20.60
C LYS A 285 -7.23 -22.28 -20.77
N SER A 286 -7.82 -22.65 -19.64
CA SER A 286 -9.07 -23.39 -19.48
C SER A 286 -10.20 -22.42 -19.17
N HIS A 287 -11.31 -22.58 -19.88
CA HIS A 287 -12.56 -21.88 -19.58
C HIS A 287 -13.28 -22.60 -18.43
N VAL A 288 -13.51 -21.92 -17.33
CA VAL A 288 -14.14 -22.48 -16.13
C VAL A 288 -15.43 -21.75 -15.86
N LYS A 289 -16.56 -22.46 -15.94
CA LYS A 289 -17.87 -21.93 -15.57
C LYS A 289 -18.16 -22.29 -14.12
N ILE A 290 -18.37 -21.27 -13.29
CA ILE A 290 -18.71 -21.44 -11.88
C ILE A 290 -20.19 -21.10 -11.67
N THR A 291 -20.94 -22.05 -11.14
CA THR A 291 -22.36 -21.90 -10.81
C THR A 291 -22.52 -21.88 -9.30
N ILE A 292 -23.08 -20.79 -8.77
CA ILE A 292 -23.35 -20.63 -7.33
C ILE A 292 -24.83 -20.94 -7.13
N THR A 293 -25.14 -21.85 -6.22
CA THR A 293 -26.51 -22.37 -6.00
C THR A 293 -26.98 -22.13 -4.56
N ASN A 294 -28.29 -22.34 -4.32
CA ASN A 294 -28.94 -22.13 -3.03
C ASN A 294 -28.96 -20.65 -2.55
N ILE A 295 -29.10 -19.71 -3.49
CA ILE A 295 -29.23 -18.28 -3.20
C ILE A 295 -30.65 -17.99 -2.73
N LYS A 296 -30.78 -17.40 -1.53
CA LYS A 296 -32.07 -17.21 -0.83
C LYS A 296 -32.64 -15.79 -0.93
N THR A 297 -31.83 -14.80 -1.30
CA THR A 297 -32.23 -13.41 -1.46
C THR A 297 -31.49 -12.79 -2.64
N THR A 298 -32.05 -11.74 -3.23
CA THR A 298 -31.41 -10.93 -4.26
C THR A 298 -30.71 -9.68 -3.70
N ASP A 299 -30.84 -9.43 -2.39
CA ASP A 299 -30.24 -8.26 -1.75
C ASP A 299 -28.72 -8.41 -1.61
N GLY A 300 -27.97 -7.33 -1.81
CA GLY A 300 -26.53 -7.31 -1.62
C GLY A 300 -25.75 -7.83 -2.82
N THR A 301 -24.55 -8.37 -2.58
CA THR A 301 -23.60 -8.80 -3.62
C THR A 301 -23.04 -10.18 -3.29
N ILE A 302 -22.93 -11.07 -4.28
CA ILE A 302 -22.19 -12.32 -4.13
C ILE A 302 -20.72 -12.07 -4.45
N VAL A 303 -19.83 -12.39 -3.53
CA VAL A 303 -18.39 -12.23 -3.65
C VAL A 303 -17.73 -13.61 -3.74
N MET A 304 -17.13 -13.91 -4.89
CA MET A 304 -16.35 -15.13 -5.10
C MET A 304 -14.86 -14.81 -5.14
N SER A 305 -14.06 -15.58 -4.41
CA SER A 305 -12.61 -15.49 -4.30
C SER A 305 -11.97 -16.79 -4.78
N VAL A 306 -11.08 -16.70 -5.76
CA VAL A 306 -10.35 -17.85 -6.33
C VAL A 306 -8.97 -17.93 -5.70
N HIS A 307 -8.56 -19.09 -5.19
CA HIS A 307 -7.26 -19.30 -4.56
C HIS A 307 -6.50 -20.40 -5.30
N ASP A 308 -5.23 -20.18 -5.63
CA ASP A 308 -4.39 -21.11 -6.40
C ASP A 308 -3.40 -21.91 -5.51
N SER A 309 -3.42 -21.65 -4.21
CA SER A 309 -2.44 -22.20 -3.29
C SER A 309 -2.93 -22.17 -1.85
N GLU A 310 -2.38 -23.05 -1.02
CA GLU A 310 -2.65 -23.09 0.42
C GLU A 310 -2.29 -21.76 1.10
N LYS A 311 -1.25 -21.08 0.62
CA LYS A 311 -0.84 -19.76 1.10
C LYS A 311 -1.87 -18.68 0.76
N SER A 312 -2.37 -18.67 -0.49
CA SER A 312 -3.42 -17.76 -0.96
C SER A 312 -4.70 -17.95 -0.13
N PHE A 313 -5.13 -19.19 0.07
CA PHE A 313 -6.31 -19.57 0.83
C PHE A 313 -6.21 -19.18 2.31
N ASN A 314 -5.17 -19.63 3.01
CA ASN A 314 -5.01 -19.39 4.46
C ASN A 314 -4.86 -17.91 4.82
N LYS A 315 -4.29 -17.10 3.90
CA LYS A 315 -4.13 -15.66 4.11
C LYS A 315 -5.30 -14.83 3.58
N ARG A 316 -6.32 -15.47 2.98
CA ARG A 316 -7.47 -14.84 2.31
C ARG A 316 -7.02 -13.81 1.25
N ILE A 317 -6.03 -14.19 0.44
CA ILE A 317 -5.50 -13.37 -0.67
C ILE A 317 -5.82 -14.09 -1.97
N PRO A 318 -6.98 -13.83 -2.60
CA PRO A 318 -7.36 -14.50 -3.83
C PRO A 318 -6.45 -14.13 -5.01
N LEU A 319 -6.28 -15.08 -5.93
CA LEU A 319 -5.77 -14.86 -7.28
C LEU A 319 -6.71 -13.92 -8.05
N GLU A 320 -8.02 -14.15 -7.94
CA GLU A 320 -9.07 -13.40 -8.63
C GLU A 320 -10.30 -13.27 -7.74
N THR A 321 -11.02 -12.14 -7.87
CA THR A 321 -12.27 -11.92 -7.14
C THR A 321 -13.36 -11.45 -8.09
N CYS A 322 -14.48 -12.14 -8.07
CA CYS A 322 -15.65 -11.83 -8.89
C CYS A 322 -16.77 -11.34 -7.98
N ARG A 323 -17.49 -10.31 -8.44
CA ARG A 323 -18.69 -9.79 -7.78
C ARG A 323 -19.86 -9.99 -8.71
N LEU A 324 -20.87 -10.69 -8.22
CA LEU A 324 -22.04 -11.06 -8.99
C LEU A 324 -23.27 -10.46 -8.34
N SER A 325 -24.15 -9.91 -9.17
CA SER A 325 -25.50 -9.54 -8.75
C SER A 325 -26.25 -10.83 -8.42
N PRO A 326 -26.83 -11.00 -7.22
CA PRO A 326 -27.49 -12.25 -6.86
C PRO A 326 -28.79 -12.42 -7.66
N GLU A 327 -29.00 -13.63 -8.18
CA GLU A 327 -30.26 -14.06 -8.79
C GLU A 327 -30.91 -15.15 -7.92
N MET A 328 -32.24 -15.23 -7.93
CA MET A 328 -32.94 -16.26 -7.14
C MET A 328 -32.48 -17.66 -7.55
N SER A 329 -32.20 -18.50 -6.56
CA SER A 329 -31.69 -19.88 -6.72
C SER A 329 -30.23 -19.97 -7.18
N THR A 330 -29.88 -19.42 -8.35
CA THR A 330 -28.56 -19.65 -8.98
C THR A 330 -28.01 -18.44 -9.71
N VAL A 331 -26.70 -18.22 -9.66
CA VAL A 331 -25.98 -17.27 -10.52
C VAL A 331 -24.71 -17.93 -11.07
N SER A 332 -24.30 -17.60 -12.30
CA SER A 332 -23.10 -18.16 -12.92
C SER A 332 -22.10 -17.08 -13.33
N CYS A 333 -20.82 -17.44 -13.36
CA CYS A 333 -19.76 -16.62 -13.95
C CYS A 333 -18.73 -17.51 -14.66
N GLU A 334 -17.97 -16.92 -15.57
CA GLU A 334 -16.99 -17.61 -16.39
C GLU A 334 -15.60 -17.01 -16.16
N LEU A 335 -14.60 -17.87 -16.04
CA LEU A 335 -13.20 -17.51 -15.78
C LEU A 335 -12.25 -18.23 -16.73
N GLU A 336 -11.14 -17.58 -17.05
CA GLU A 336 -10.05 -18.15 -17.86
C GLU A 336 -8.85 -18.45 -16.96
N LEU A 337 -8.72 -19.70 -16.53
CA LEU A 337 -7.69 -20.14 -15.60
C LEU A 337 -6.63 -20.97 -16.32
N VAL A 338 -5.36 -20.79 -15.95
CA VAL A 338 -4.33 -21.74 -16.41
C VAL A 338 -4.57 -23.11 -15.75
N PRO A 339 -4.19 -24.23 -16.39
CA PRO A 339 -4.29 -25.53 -15.75
C PRO A 339 -3.58 -25.57 -14.40
N GLY A 340 -4.28 -26.02 -13.35
CA GLY A 340 -3.81 -25.93 -11.96
C GLY A 340 -4.83 -26.39 -10.93
N GLU A 341 -4.50 -26.25 -9.65
CA GLU A 341 -5.40 -26.58 -8.54
C GLU A 341 -5.94 -25.31 -7.88
N TYR A 342 -7.26 -25.20 -7.76
CA TYR A 342 -7.93 -23.99 -7.29
C TYR A 342 -8.97 -24.27 -6.22
N ALA A 343 -9.04 -23.43 -5.19
CA ALA A 343 -10.14 -23.42 -4.24
C ALA A 343 -10.97 -22.14 -4.44
N PHE A 344 -12.27 -22.32 -4.64
CA PHE A 344 -13.23 -21.23 -4.81
C PHE A 344 -13.96 -21.01 -3.49
N CYS A 345 -13.96 -19.77 -3.00
CA CYS A 345 -14.63 -19.37 -1.76
C CYS A 345 -15.68 -18.33 -2.11
N VAL A 346 -16.92 -18.53 -1.67
CA VAL A 346 -18.03 -17.64 -1.99
C VAL A 346 -18.68 -17.19 -0.69
N PHE A 347 -19.03 -15.92 -0.60
CA PHE A 347 -20.00 -15.46 0.39
C PHE A 347 -20.97 -14.45 -0.21
N HIS A 348 -22.14 -14.35 0.39
CA HIS A 348 -23.18 -13.42 0.01
C HIS A 348 -23.20 -12.25 0.98
N ASP A 349 -22.58 -11.15 0.56
CA ASP A 349 -22.54 -9.88 1.30
C ASP A 349 -23.90 -9.20 1.23
N THR A 350 -24.75 -9.48 2.22
CA THR A 350 -26.14 -9.01 2.24
C THR A 350 -26.27 -7.56 2.68
N ASN A 351 -25.25 -7.02 3.36
CA ASN A 351 -25.27 -5.66 3.91
C ASN A 351 -24.36 -4.67 3.13
N ASN A 352 -23.62 -5.16 2.13
CA ASN A 352 -22.68 -4.44 1.27
C ASN A 352 -21.48 -3.82 2.01
N ASP A 353 -21.00 -4.44 3.10
CA ASP A 353 -19.82 -3.99 3.84
C ASP A 353 -18.50 -4.61 3.34
N ASN A 354 -18.56 -5.50 2.33
CA ASN A 354 -17.47 -6.26 1.74
C ASN A 354 -16.72 -7.17 2.73
N ASP A 355 -17.33 -7.55 3.85
CA ASP A 355 -16.75 -8.46 4.82
C ASP A 355 -17.71 -9.60 5.15
N LEU A 356 -17.18 -10.83 5.24
CA LEU A 356 -17.99 -11.96 5.70
C LEU A 356 -18.24 -11.79 7.20
N ASN A 357 -19.40 -11.23 7.53
CA ASN A 357 -19.77 -10.89 8.88
C ASN A 357 -19.86 -12.14 9.74
N SER A 358 -19.27 -12.11 10.94
CA SER A 358 -19.33 -13.24 11.89
C SER A 358 -19.83 -12.81 13.28
N ASN A 359 -20.43 -13.75 14.02
CA ASN A 359 -20.76 -13.53 15.43
C ASN A 359 -19.49 -13.57 16.32
N LYS A 360 -19.64 -13.33 17.64
CA LYS A 360 -18.50 -13.27 18.59
C LYS A 360 -17.71 -14.57 18.73
N ILE A 361 -18.24 -15.69 18.22
CA ILE A 361 -17.62 -17.02 18.26
C ILE A 361 -17.06 -17.40 16.87
N GLY A 362 -17.16 -16.50 15.87
CA GLY A 362 -16.60 -16.67 14.53
C GLY A 362 -17.50 -17.41 13.54
N ILE A 363 -18.76 -17.66 13.89
CA ILE A 363 -19.73 -18.27 12.97
C ILE A 363 -20.22 -17.19 11.98
N PRO A 364 -20.16 -17.44 10.67
CA PRO A 364 -20.68 -16.51 9.66
C PRO A 364 -22.17 -16.22 9.87
N LYS A 365 -22.53 -14.94 9.80
CA LYS A 365 -23.93 -14.47 9.79
C LYS A 365 -24.52 -14.42 8.39
N GLU A 366 -23.65 -14.47 7.39
CA GLU A 366 -24.02 -14.37 5.98
C GLU A 366 -23.80 -15.71 5.28
N PRO A 367 -24.59 -15.99 4.22
CA PRO A 367 -24.42 -17.22 3.46
C PRO A 367 -23.02 -17.35 2.87
N PHE A 368 -22.43 -18.54 2.94
CA PHE A 368 -21.11 -18.82 2.38
C PHE A 368 -21.01 -20.22 1.79
N GLY A 369 -20.04 -20.43 0.92
CA GLY A 369 -19.76 -21.71 0.28
C GLY A 369 -18.29 -21.84 -0.11
N PHE A 370 -17.86 -23.08 -0.33
CA PHE A 370 -16.54 -23.38 -0.86
C PHE A 370 -16.68 -24.48 -1.91
N SER A 371 -15.79 -24.53 -2.88
CA SER A 371 -15.67 -25.71 -3.75
C SER A 371 -15.41 -26.97 -2.90
N ASN A 372 -16.02 -28.09 -3.30
CA ASN A 372 -15.97 -29.37 -2.58
C ASN A 372 -16.45 -29.30 -1.11
N TYR A 373 -17.40 -28.42 -0.78
CA TYR A 373 -17.96 -28.30 0.57
C TYR A 373 -19.45 -28.65 0.62
N GLU A 374 -19.82 -29.58 1.51
CA GLU A 374 -21.19 -30.09 1.66
C GLU A 374 -21.98 -29.46 2.82
N GLY A 375 -21.42 -28.49 3.55
CA GLY A 375 -22.12 -27.84 4.67
C GLY A 375 -22.30 -28.68 5.95
N LYS A 376 -21.81 -29.92 5.99
CA LYS A 376 -22.00 -30.85 7.13
C LYS A 376 -21.00 -30.71 8.29
N SER A 377 -19.97 -29.89 8.14
CA SER A 377 -18.91 -29.70 9.16
C SER A 377 -18.25 -28.34 9.03
N ALA A 378 -17.42 -27.93 9.99
CA ALA A 378 -16.65 -26.69 9.87
C ALA A 378 -15.77 -26.68 8.59
N PRO A 379 -15.66 -25.54 7.89
CA PRO A 379 -14.82 -25.43 6.69
C PRO A 379 -13.37 -25.85 6.92
N GLY A 380 -12.79 -26.46 5.90
CA GLY A 380 -11.46 -27.05 5.91
C GLY A 380 -10.34 -26.13 5.43
N ASN A 381 -9.18 -26.72 5.14
CA ASN A 381 -8.06 -26.04 4.50
C ASN A 381 -8.13 -26.16 2.97
N PHE A 382 -7.20 -25.49 2.28
CA PHE A 382 -7.09 -25.51 0.83
C PHE A 382 -7.13 -26.92 0.22
N LYS A 383 -6.47 -27.91 0.84
CA LYS A 383 -6.42 -29.29 0.33
C LYS A 383 -7.80 -29.95 0.28
N LYS A 384 -8.72 -29.58 1.17
CA LYS A 384 -10.11 -30.08 1.16
C LYS A 384 -10.96 -29.40 0.09
N HIS A 385 -10.69 -28.13 -0.20
CA HIS A 385 -11.53 -27.32 -1.07
C HIS A 385 -11.00 -27.18 -2.50
N LYS A 386 -9.77 -27.63 -2.79
CA LYS A 386 -9.19 -27.53 -4.13
C LYS A 386 -9.92 -28.42 -5.15
N VAL A 387 -10.02 -27.91 -6.37
CA VAL A 387 -10.51 -28.55 -7.59
C VAL A 387 -9.39 -28.47 -8.62
N ALA A 388 -9.14 -29.56 -9.35
CA ALA A 388 -8.17 -29.56 -10.44
C ALA A 388 -8.83 -29.02 -11.72
N VAL A 389 -8.26 -27.96 -12.28
CA VAL A 389 -8.62 -27.43 -13.60
C VAL A 389 -7.57 -27.95 -14.57
N SER A 390 -7.96 -28.87 -15.46
CA SER A 390 -7.02 -29.46 -16.42
C SER A 390 -7.58 -29.62 -17.82
N LYS A 391 -8.90 -29.62 -17.99
CA LYS A 391 -9.54 -29.66 -19.31
C LYS A 391 -9.71 -28.26 -19.92
N PRO A 392 -9.86 -28.15 -21.25
CA PRO A 392 -10.13 -26.87 -21.90
C PRO A 392 -11.42 -26.18 -21.42
N SER A 393 -12.39 -26.95 -20.96
CA SER A 393 -13.60 -26.45 -20.31
C SER A 393 -13.92 -27.29 -19.06
N GLU A 394 -14.20 -26.63 -17.94
CA GLU A 394 -14.61 -27.25 -16.68
C GLU A 394 -15.81 -26.50 -16.08
N GLU A 395 -16.67 -27.23 -15.36
CA GLU A 395 -17.78 -26.64 -14.60
C GLU A 395 -17.61 -26.91 -13.10
N VAL A 396 -17.83 -25.89 -12.27
CA VAL A 396 -17.73 -25.98 -10.81
C VAL A 396 -19.01 -25.46 -10.19
N GLU A 397 -19.69 -26.28 -9.39
CA GLU A 397 -20.88 -25.87 -8.64
C GLU A 397 -20.53 -25.60 -7.17
N ILE A 398 -21.04 -24.51 -6.61
CA ILE A 398 -20.80 -24.08 -5.23
C ILE A 398 -22.12 -23.71 -4.56
N PRO A 399 -22.70 -24.60 -3.72
CA PRO A 399 -23.88 -24.25 -2.94
C PRO A 399 -23.53 -23.31 -1.76
N LEU A 400 -24.40 -22.33 -1.51
CA LEU A 400 -24.34 -21.49 -0.33
C LEU A 400 -25.04 -22.14 0.86
N PHE A 401 -24.45 -21.97 2.04
CA PHE A 401 -24.95 -22.47 3.33
C PHE A 401 -25.08 -21.31 4.32
N SER A 402 -26.04 -21.42 5.24
CA SER A 402 -26.25 -20.49 6.35
C SER A 402 -26.45 -21.30 7.62
N PHE A 403 -25.92 -20.84 8.75
CA PHE A 403 -25.94 -21.55 10.04
C PHE A 403 -26.69 -20.76 11.12
#